data_AF-A0A927GYL6-F1
#
_entry.id   AF-A0A927GYL6-F1
#
_cell.length_a   1.000
_cell.length_b   1.000
_cell.length_c   1.000
_cell.angle_alpha   90.00
_cell.angle_beta   90.00
_cell.angle_gamma   90.00
#
_symmetry.space_group_name_H-M   'P 1'
#
loop_
_entity.id
_entity.type
_entity.pdbx_description
1 polymer ?
#
loop_
_entity_poly.entity_id
_entity_poly.type
_entity_poly.pdbx_seq_one_letter_code
_entity_poly.pdbx_strand_id
1 'polypeptide(L)' 'MRKRNKMRLTTVVLSLVLLVIVLFSPPRTPPIKDAEGRILPDSIAEIEQVVLGGVKQSILIRGADRSKPVMLFLQHTL' A
#
# COMPACT_ATOMS: atom_id res chain seq x y z
N MET A 1 3.38 -43.90 -9.38
CA MET A 1 4.13 -43.00 -8.48
C MET A 1 4.51 -41.63 -9.06
N ARG A 2 4.88 -41.49 -10.35
CA ARG A 2 5.40 -40.23 -10.96
C ARG A 2 4.41 -39.04 -10.99
N LYS A 3 3.10 -39.30 -11.09
CA LYS A 3 2.04 -38.27 -11.19
C LYS A 3 1.84 -37.48 -9.89
N ARG A 4 1.99 -38.12 -8.73
CA ARG A 4 1.78 -37.50 -7.40
C ARG A 4 2.88 -36.49 -7.05
N ASN A 5 4.12 -36.74 -7.49
CA ASN A 5 5.23 -35.83 -7.26
C ASN A 5 5.16 -34.60 -8.17
N LYS A 6 4.70 -34.76 -9.42
CA LYS A 6 4.44 -33.63 -10.33
C LYS A 6 3.39 -32.68 -9.77
N MET A 7 2.32 -33.21 -9.17
CA MET A 7 1.24 -32.41 -8.56
C MET A 7 1.71 -31.60 -7.34
N ARG A 8 2.55 -32.19 -6.48
CA ARG A 8 3.15 -31.46 -5.35
C ARG A 8 4.09 -30.34 -5.82
N LEU A 9 4.89 -30.62 -6.85
CA LEU A 9 5.80 -29.63 -7.42
C LEU A 9 5.04 -28.44 -7.99
N THR A 10 3.96 -28.67 -8.75
CA THR A 10 3.13 -27.57 -9.26
C THR A 10 2.49 -26.75 -8.15
N THR A 11 1.98 -27.37 -7.08
CA THR A 11 1.44 -26.63 -5.94
C THR A 11 2.51 -25.74 -5.28
N VAL A 12 3.72 -26.28 -5.05
CA VAL A 12 4.83 -25.51 -4.47
C VAL A 12 5.21 -24.33 -5.37
N VAL A 13 5.38 -24.57 -6.68
CA VAL A 13 5.70 -23.51 -7.65
C VAL A 13 4.62 -22.43 -7.66
N LEU A 14 3.33 -22.81 -7.67
CA LEU A 14 2.23 -21.85 -7.64
C LEU A 14 2.23 -21.02 -6.36
N SER A 15 2.47 -21.65 -5.21
CA SER A 15 2.55 -20.94 -3.92
C SER A 15 3.74 -19.97 -3.87
N LEU A 16 4.87 -20.34 -4.47
CA LEU A 16 6.06 -19.49 -4.53
C LEU A 16 5.83 -18.29 -5.45
N VAL A 17 5.20 -18.51 -6.61
CA VAL A 17 4.80 -17.43 -7.53
C VAL A 17 3.84 -16.46 -6.83
N LEU A 18 2.85 -16.98 -6.10
CA LEU A 18 1.92 -16.15 -5.33
C LEU A 18 2.65 -15.31 -4.27
N LEU A 19 3.59 -15.92 -3.54
CA LEU A 19 4.40 -15.24 -2.53
C LEU A 19 5.20 -14.08 -3.15
N VAL A 20 5.85 -14.32 -4.29
CA VAL A 20 6.59 -13.27 -5.02
C VAL A 20 5.66 -12.13 -5.42
N ILE A 21 4.46 -12.41 -5.93
CA ILE A 21 3.49 -11.36 -6.29
C ILE A 21 3.12 -10.49 -5.07
N VAL A 22 2.91 -11.10 -3.90
CA VAL A 22 2.58 -10.36 -2.68
C VAL A 22 3.76 -9.49 -2.22
N LEU A 23 4.97 -10.04 -2.21
CA LEU A 23 6.18 -9.35 -1.76
C LEU A 23 6.57 -8.15 -2.64
N PHE A 24 6.32 -8.23 -3.95
CA PHE A 24 6.62 -7.16 -4.90
C PHE A 24 5.43 -6.25 -5.20
N SER A 25 4.33 -6.38 -4.47
CA SER A 25 3.18 -5.50 -4.66
C SER A 25 3.53 -4.05 -4.29
N PRO A 26 3.13 -3.05 -5.10
CA PRO A 26 3.44 -1.66 -4.81
C PRO A 26 2.76 -1.21 -3.51
N PRO A 27 3.37 -0.25 -2.78
CA PRO A 27 2.75 0.32 -1.60
C PRO A 27 1.39 0.94 -1.95
N ARG A 28 0.41 0.76 -1.07
CA ARG A 28 -0.95 1.26 -1.24
C ARG A 28 -1.39 2.03 0.00
N THR A 29 -2.28 2.99 -0.21
CA THR A 29 -2.96 3.72 0.85
C THR A 29 -4.42 3.29 0.93
N PRO A 30 -4.75 2.21 1.66
CA PRO A 30 -6.15 1.80 1.79
C PRO A 30 -7.02 2.92 2.37
N PRO A 31 -8.29 3.03 1.93
CA PRO A 31 -9.19 4.07 2.41
C PRO A 31 -9.43 3.92 3.92
N ILE A 32 -9.66 5.05 4.59
CA ILE A 32 -9.97 5.06 6.02
C ILE A 32 -11.44 4.68 6.19
N LYS A 33 -11.70 3.75 7.10
CA LYS A 33 -13.03 3.18 7.34
C LYS A 33 -13.50 3.43 8.77
N ASP A 34 -14.81 3.48 8.97
CA ASP A 34 -15.46 3.49 10.28
C ASP A 34 -15.48 2.09 10.94
N ALA A 35 -16.09 2.00 12.12
CA ALA A 35 -16.20 0.75 12.87
C ALA A 35 -17.06 -0.30 12.12
N GLU A 36 -17.99 0.15 11.28
CA GLU A 36 -18.86 -0.66 10.45
C GLU A 36 -18.21 -1.05 9.11
N GLY A 37 -16.97 -0.62 8.85
CA GLY A 37 -16.19 -0.93 7.65
C GLY A 37 -16.54 -0.10 6.42
N ARG A 38 -17.33 0.96 6.57
CA ARG A 38 -17.70 1.91 5.51
C ARG A 38 -16.60 2.93 5.33
N ILE A 39 -16.40 3.39 4.11
CA ILE A 39 -15.39 4.42 3.81
C ILE A 39 -15.85 5.75 4.42
N LEU A 40 -14.96 6.44 5.13
CA LEU A 40 -15.21 7.79 5.60
C LEU A 40 -15.19 8.76 4.40
N PRO A 41 -16.32 9.40 4.03
CA PRO A 41 -16.46 10.14 2.78
C PRO A 41 -15.53 11.35 2.67
N ASP A 42 -15.24 12.02 3.78
CA ASP A 42 -14.37 13.20 3.85
C ASP A 42 -12.92 12.86 4.23
N SER A 43 -12.58 11.57 4.31
CA SER A 43 -11.20 11.13 4.58
C SER A 43 -10.30 11.25 3.34
N ILE A 44 -8.99 11.28 3.58
CA ILE A 44 -7.95 11.26 2.56
C ILE A 44 -6.90 10.20 2.91
N ALA A 45 -6.45 9.45 1.90
CA ALA A 45 -5.39 8.45 2.04
C ALA A 45 -4.69 8.25 0.69
N GLU A 46 -3.72 9.11 0.39
CA GLU A 46 -3.08 9.22 -0.94
C GLU A 46 -1.56 9.32 -0.80
N ILE A 47 -0.83 8.81 -1.80
CA ILE A 47 0.59 9.09 -1.99
C ILE A 47 0.70 9.88 -3.29
N GLU A 48 1.17 11.12 -3.20
CA GLU A 48 1.26 12.04 -4.32
C GLU A 48 2.72 12.36 -4.65
N GLN A 49 3.05 12.41 -5.95
CA GLN A 49 4.36 12.87 -6.42
C GLN A 49 4.29 14.34 -6.80
N VAL A 50 5.05 15.16 -6.10
CA VAL A 50 5.11 16.60 -6.33
C VAL A 50 6.55 17.07 -6.53
N VAL A 51 6.74 18.20 -7.21
CA VAL A 51 8.05 18.85 -7.32
C VAL A 51 8.14 19.91 -6.23
N LEU A 52 9.05 19.71 -5.27
CA LEU A 52 9.34 20.66 -4.20
C LEU A 52 10.80 21.08 -4.28
N GLY A 53 11.05 22.39 -4.39
CA GLY A 53 12.41 22.93 -4.50
C GLY A 53 13.19 22.40 -5.72
N GLY A 54 12.50 22.05 -6.81
CA GLY A 54 13.11 21.47 -8.02
C GLY A 54 13.34 19.95 -7.98
N VAL A 55 13.03 19.28 -6.87
CA VAL A 55 13.19 17.82 -6.71
C VAL A 55 11.84 17.13 -6.68
N LYS A 56 11.70 16.01 -7.38
CA LYS A 56 10.52 15.14 -7.28
C LYS A 56 10.52 14.43 -5.93
N GLN A 57 9.47 14.63 -5.15
CA GLN A 57 9.27 14.04 -3.83
C GLN A 57 7.92 13.35 -3.77
N SER A 58 7.85 12.21 -3.09
CA SER A 58 6.60 11.52 -2.78
C SER A 58 6.11 11.96 -1.40
N ILE A 59 4.88 12.43 -1.30
CA ILE A 59 4.23 12.87 -0.06
C ILE A 59 3.08 11.91 0.26
N LEU A 60 3.06 11.37 1.47
CA LEU A 60 1.92 10.65 2.01
C LEU A 60 0.94 11.65 2.65
N ILE A 61 -0.30 11.70 2.16
CA ILE A 61 -1.37 12.52 2.70
C ILE A 61 -2.42 11.59 3.31
N ARG A 62 -2.64 11.71 4.63
CA ARG A 62 -3.63 10.90 5.34
C ARG A 62 -4.33 11.69 6.42
N GLY A 63 -5.64 11.52 6.52
CA GLY A 63 -6.47 12.15 7.54
C GLY A 63 -7.92 11.68 7.46
N ALA A 64 -8.60 11.57 8.61
CA ALA A 64 -9.98 11.11 8.66
C ALA A 64 -11.01 12.17 8.17
N ASP A 65 -10.60 13.44 8.12
CA ASP A 65 -11.45 14.57 7.78
C ASP A 65 -10.59 15.69 7.15
N ARG A 66 -10.85 16.00 5.88
CA ARG A 66 -10.17 17.03 5.09
C ARG A 66 -10.37 18.46 5.59
N SER A 67 -11.37 18.71 6.45
CA SER A 67 -11.64 20.04 7.02
C SER A 67 -10.73 20.39 8.21
N LYS A 68 -10.01 19.40 8.76
CA LYS A 68 -9.15 19.60 9.92
C LYS A 68 -7.81 20.25 9.54
N PRO A 69 -7.16 20.98 10.46
CA PRO A 69 -5.85 21.56 10.22
C PRO A 69 -4.82 20.51 9.80
N VAL A 70 -3.94 20.88 8.87
CA VAL A 70 -2.87 20.00 8.38
C VAL A 70 -1.76 19.92 9.43
N MET A 71 -1.34 18.68 9.72
CA MET A 71 -0.13 18.41 10.49
C MET A 71 0.97 17.95 9.54
N LEU A 72 2.00 18.77 9.38
CA LEU A 72 3.14 18.47 8.51
C LEU A 72 4.24 17.75 9.31
N PHE A 73 4.52 16.50 8.94
CA PHE A 73 5.65 15.75 9.46
C PHE A 73 6.82 15.81 8.49
N LEU A 74 7.94 16.38 8.95
CA LEU A 74 9.20 16.40 8.22
C LEU A 74 10.16 15.44 8.91
N GLN A 75 10.59 14.42 8.17
CA GLN A 75 11.67 13.55 8.61
C GLN A 75 12.97 13.97 7.93
N HIS A 76 14.05 14.09 8.70
CA HIS A 76 15.39 14.22 8.16
C HIS A 76 16.02 12.82 8.14
N THR A 77 16.47 12.36 6.98
CA THR A 77 17.31 11.15 6.88
C THR A 77 18.77 11.61 6.93
N LEU A 78 19.54 11.10 7.90
CA LEU A 78 21.00 11.34 8.03
C LEU A 78 21.78 10.72 6.87
#